data_AF-A0A1F8M4Y8-F1
#
_entry.id   AF-A0A1F8M4Y8-F1
#
_cell.length_a   1.000
_cell.length_b   1.000
_cell.length_c   1.000
_cell.angle_alpha   90.00
_cell.angle_beta   90.00
_cell.angle_gamma   90.00
#
_symmetry.space_group_name_H-M   'P 1'
#
loop_
_entity.id
_entity.type
_entity.pdbx_description
1 polymer ?
#
loop_
_entity_poly.entity_id
_entity_poly.type
_entity_poly.pdbx_seq_one_letter_code
_entity_poly.pdbx_strand_id
1 'polypeptide(L)'
;MKKRPFGVTVLAILAGLATVLAGVHALQSLGILPFVLGPFSVHTFSFWSFLMWALMVWVWVWLVKMLWNVEKEAWLFLAVISAFNLILDFTVMLGQGEWSDVSASFLVNAIILIYAMLPGVKKAFDVA
;
A
#
# COMPACT_ATOMS: atom_id res chain seq x y z
N MET A 1 -10.33 -6.51 -25.77
CA MET A 1 -10.09 -6.12 -24.36
C MET A 1 -10.58 -7.27 -23.48
N LYS A 2 -9.71 -7.93 -22.71
CA LYS A 2 -10.16 -8.96 -21.75
C LYS A 2 -11.12 -8.28 -20.76
N LYS A 3 -12.32 -8.85 -20.56
CA LYS A 3 -13.33 -8.28 -19.65
C LYS A 3 -12.74 -8.31 -18.23
N ARG A 4 -12.42 -7.14 -17.68
CA ARG A 4 -11.82 -7.00 -16.36
C ARG A 4 -12.85 -7.37 -15.30
N PRO A 5 -12.55 -8.33 -14.42
CA PRO A 5 -13.45 -8.66 -13.31
C PRO A 5 -13.54 -7.47 -12.36
N PHE A 6 -14.75 -7.17 -11.87
CA PHE A 6 -15.01 -6.05 -10.96
C PHE A 6 -14.06 -6.05 -9.75
N GLY A 7 -13.73 -7.23 -9.23
CA GLY A 7 -12.82 -7.36 -8.10
C GLY A 7 -11.40 -6.86 -8.36
N VAL A 8 -10.88 -7.02 -9.59
CA VAL A 8 -9.55 -6.53 -9.94
C VAL A 8 -9.54 -5.00 -10.01
N THR A 9 -10.64 -4.39 -10.48
CA THR A 9 -10.79 -2.94 -10.49
C THR A 9 -10.77 -2.36 -9.09
N VAL A 10 -11.47 -3.00 -8.13
CA VAL A 10 -11.45 -2.58 -6.72
C VAL A 10 -10.03 -2.64 -6.15
N LEU A 11 -9.29 -3.72 -6.41
CA LEU A 11 -7.89 -3.83 -5.96
C LEU A 11 -6.98 -2.77 -6.59
N ALA A 12 -7.17 -2.47 -7.87
CA ALA A 12 -6.40 -1.41 -8.53
C ALA A 12 -6.68 -0.03 -7.92
N ILE A 13 -7.94 0.24 -7.53
CA ILE A 13 -8.30 1.48 -6.84
C ILE A 13 -7.64 1.53 -5.44
N LEU A 14 -7.72 0.44 -4.67
CA LEU A 14 -7.10 0.36 -3.35
C LEU A 14 -5.57 0.50 -3.40
N ALA A 15 -4.92 -0.14 -4.37
CA ALA A 15 -3.48 0.03 -4.62
C ALA A 15 -3.15 1.47 -5.07
N GLY A 16 -4.06 2.13 -5.81
CA GLY A 16 -3.98 3.55 -6.11
C GLY A 16 -4.03 4.42 -4.85
N LEU A 17 -4.92 4.11 -3.91
CA LEU A 17 -4.97 4.80 -2.61
C LEU A 17 -3.69 4.58 -1.81
N ALA A 18 -3.15 3.35 -1.79
CA ALA A 18 -1.87 3.05 -1.15
C ALA A 18 -0.71 3.84 -1.78
N THR A 19 -0.73 4.03 -3.10
CA THR A 19 0.22 4.88 -3.82
C THR A 19 0.15 6.33 -3.31
N VAL A 20 -1.06 6.88 -3.17
CA VAL A 20 -1.26 8.26 -2.69
C VAL A 20 -0.76 8.40 -1.26
N LEU A 21 -1.06 7.45 -0.37
CA LEU A 21 -0.58 7.45 1.01
C LEU A 21 0.96 7.42 1.07
N ALA A 22 1.60 6.52 0.32
CA ALA A 22 3.06 6.46 0.23
C ALA A 22 3.64 7.79 -0.32
N GLY A 23 2.96 8.42 -1.28
CA GLY A 23 3.37 9.71 -1.84
C GLY A 23 3.28 10.85 -0.83
N VAL A 24 2.23 10.87 -0.01
CA VAL A 24 2.11 11.83 1.10
C VAL A 24 3.27 11.66 2.08
N HIS A 25 3.59 10.42 2.49
CA HIS A 25 4.72 10.17 3.39
C HIS A 25 6.08 10.53 2.76
N ALA A 26 6.26 10.30 1.46
CA ALA A 26 7.45 10.76 0.74
C ALA A 26 7.57 12.30 0.80
N LEU A 27 6.50 13.03 0.51
CA LEU A 27 6.51 14.49 0.57
C LEU A 27 6.71 15.04 1.99
N GLN A 28 6.12 14.37 2.99
CA GLN A 28 6.33 14.70 4.40
C GLN A 28 7.80 14.53 4.82
N SER A 29 8.47 13.48 4.34
CA SER A 29 9.90 13.26 4.64
C SER A 29 10.84 14.29 4.01
N LEU A 30 10.40 15.00 2.97
CA LEU A 30 11.07 16.16 2.41
C LEU A 30 10.71 17.48 3.13
N GLY A 31 9.80 17.45 4.10
CA GLY A 31 9.29 18.64 4.78
C GLY A 31 8.34 19.50 3.94
N ILE A 32 7.84 18.99 2.81
CA ILE A 32 6.92 19.73 1.92
C ILE A 32 5.50 19.74 2.49
N LEU A 33 5.05 18.58 3.01
CA LEU A 33 3.75 18.43 3.65
C LEU A 33 3.92 18.29 5.16
N PRO A 34 3.02 18.90 5.97
CA PRO A 34 3.01 18.67 7.40
C PRO A 34 2.53 17.24 7.72
N PHE A 35 2.98 16.71 8.86
CA PHE A 35 2.41 15.50 9.44
C PHE A 35 1.10 15.87 10.14
N VAL A 36 -0.01 15.28 9.69
CA VAL A 36 -1.37 15.61 10.16
C VAL A 36 -1.85 14.63 11.26
N LEU A 37 -1.18 13.48 11.39
CA LEU A 37 -1.50 12.42 12.35
C LEU A 37 -0.25 12.12 13.20
N GLY A 38 -0.40 12.23 14.52
CA GLY A 38 0.64 11.89 15.52
C GLY A 38 1.61 13.04 15.89
N PRO A 39 2.03 13.14 17.17
CA PRO A 39 3.06 14.07 17.61
C PRO A 39 4.47 13.55 17.25
N PHE A 40 4.84 13.56 15.97
CA PHE A 40 6.22 13.25 15.57
C PHE A 40 7.14 14.44 15.81
N SER A 41 7.86 14.42 16.93
CA SER A 41 8.81 15.46 17.35
C SER A 41 10.09 15.56 16.49
N VAL A 42 10.17 14.83 15.37
CA VAL A 42 11.29 14.85 14.41
C VAL A 42 10.77 15.21 13.02
N HIS A 43 10.41 16.49 12.86
CA HIS A 43 10.19 17.16 11.57
C HIS A 43 11.50 17.42 10.79
N THR A 44 12.50 16.57 10.98
CA THR A 44 13.77 16.66 10.27
C THR A 44 13.61 16.02 8.91
N PHE A 45 13.80 16.84 7.87
CA PHE A 45 14.05 16.38 6.51
C PHE A 45 14.96 15.14 6.53
N SER A 46 14.50 14.05 5.91
CA SER A 46 15.25 12.80 5.82
C SER A 46 15.23 12.31 4.39
N PHE A 47 16.33 12.54 3.68
CA PHE A 47 16.49 12.06 2.31
C PHE A 47 16.41 10.52 2.23
N TRP A 48 16.88 9.81 3.24
CA TRP A 48 16.79 8.36 3.31
C TRP A 48 15.33 7.88 3.42
N SER A 49 14.57 8.47 4.33
CA SER A 49 13.14 8.16 4.48
C SER A 49 12.37 8.50 3.21
N PHE A 50 12.69 9.63 2.57
CA PHE A 50 12.14 9.99 1.26
C PHE A 50 12.40 8.91 0.22
N LEU A 51 13.65 8.44 0.09
CA LEU A 51 14.00 7.44 -0.90
C LEU A 51 13.22 6.13 -0.69
N MET A 52 13.06 5.69 0.57
CA MET A 52 12.30 4.49 0.90
C MET A 52 10.81 4.63 0.54
N TRP A 53 10.19 5.78 0.89
CA TRP A 53 8.80 6.04 0.53
C TRP A 53 8.59 6.25 -0.97
N ALA A 54 9.53 6.90 -1.66
CA ALA A 54 9.50 7.05 -3.12
C ALA A 54 9.61 5.70 -3.83
N LEU A 55 10.44 4.79 -3.33
CA LEU A 55 10.49 3.41 -3.81
C LEU A 55 9.15 2.70 -3.57
N MET A 56 8.53 2.90 -2.41
CA MET A 56 7.22 2.33 -2.11
C MET A 56 6.13 2.87 -3.06
N VAL A 57 6.14 4.17 -3.37
CA VAL A 57 5.28 4.78 -4.41
C VAL A 57 5.47 4.07 -5.74
N TRP A 58 6.72 3.89 -6.17
CA TRP A 58 7.03 3.18 -7.42
C TRP A 58 6.44 1.77 -7.42
N VAL A 59 6.64 1.01 -6.35
CA VAL A 59 6.11 -0.35 -6.19
C VAL A 59 4.59 -0.37 -6.32
N TRP A 60 3.89 0.54 -5.65
CA TRP A 60 2.43 0.61 -5.72
C TRP A 60 1.91 1.06 -7.09
N VAL A 61 2.54 2.06 -7.73
CA VAL A 61 2.20 2.46 -9.11
C VAL A 61 2.36 1.27 -10.06
N TRP A 62 3.44 0.51 -9.91
CA TRP A 62 3.67 -0.66 -10.72
C TRP A 62 2.63 -1.75 -10.45
N LEU A 63 2.29 -2.02 -9.19
CA LEU A 63 1.19 -2.91 -8.82
C LEU A 63 -0.13 -2.49 -9.45
N VAL A 64 -0.48 -1.21 -9.42
CA VAL A 64 -1.69 -0.68 -10.09
C VAL A 64 -1.67 -1.03 -11.57
N LYS A 65 -0.54 -0.83 -12.27
CA LYS A 65 -0.40 -1.17 -13.68
C LYS A 65 -0.58 -2.68 -13.92
N MET A 66 0.07 -3.53 -13.11
CA MET A 66 -0.03 -4.99 -13.23
C MET A 66 -1.47 -5.49 -12.98
N LEU A 67 -2.13 -4.95 -11.94
CA LEU A 67 -3.53 -5.24 -11.63
C LEU A 67 -4.45 -4.78 -12.78
N TRP A 68 -4.21 -3.60 -13.34
CA TRP A 68 -4.99 -3.07 -14.47
C TRP A 68 -4.86 -3.92 -15.74
N ASN A 69 -3.70 -4.53 -15.94
CA ASN A 69 -3.44 -5.46 -17.03
C ASN A 69 -3.87 -6.90 -16.74
N VAL A 70 -4.25 -7.20 -15.49
CA VAL A 70 -4.59 -8.54 -15.01
C VAL A 70 -3.43 -9.52 -15.24
N GLU A 71 -2.22 -9.07 -14.92
CA GLU A 71 -1.00 -9.89 -14.96
C GLU A 71 -1.04 -10.94 -13.84
N LYS A 72 -0.69 -12.20 -14.13
CA LYS A 72 -0.84 -13.31 -13.18
C LYS A 72 0.03 -13.12 -11.93
N GLU A 73 1.22 -12.57 -12.11
CA GLU A 73 2.18 -12.33 -11.02
C GLU A 73 1.69 -11.24 -10.05
N ALA A 74 0.77 -10.37 -10.48
CA ALA A 74 0.27 -9.25 -9.69
C ALA A 74 -0.38 -9.72 -8.39
N TRP A 75 -1.05 -10.88 -8.40
CA TRP A 75 -1.73 -11.41 -7.23
C TRP A 75 -0.75 -11.75 -6.11
N LEU A 76 0.31 -12.51 -6.43
CA LEU A 76 1.30 -12.92 -5.44
C LEU A 76 2.07 -11.69 -4.92
N PHE A 77 2.45 -10.78 -5.83
CA PHE A 77 3.18 -9.58 -5.46
C PHE A 77 2.33 -8.68 -4.54
N LEU A 78 1.05 -8.47 -4.87
CA LEU A 78 0.11 -7.72 -4.04
C LEU A 78 -0.06 -8.36 -2.66
N ALA A 79 -0.22 -9.68 -2.59
CA ALA A 79 -0.39 -10.40 -1.33
C ALA A 79 0.86 -10.26 -0.43
N VAL A 80 2.05 -10.43 -1.01
CA VAL A 80 3.32 -10.31 -0.28
C VAL A 80 3.53 -8.87 0.22
N ILE A 81 3.37 -7.86 -0.63
CA ILE A 81 3.55 -6.46 -0.24
C ILE A 81 2.54 -6.04 0.83
N SER A 82 1.27 -6.43 0.69
CA SER A 82 0.24 -6.09 1.67
C SER A 82 0.48 -6.77 3.01
N ALA A 83 0.85 -8.05 3.01
CA ALA A 83 1.20 -8.78 4.24
C ALA A 83 2.44 -8.18 4.91
N PHE A 84 3.47 -7.83 4.13
CA PHE A 84 4.67 -7.19 4.64
C PHE A 84 4.37 -5.84 5.30
N ASN A 85 3.57 -4.97 4.66
CA ASN A 85 3.16 -3.70 5.25
C ASN A 85 2.33 -3.91 6.53
N LEU A 86 1.42 -4.88 6.58
CA LEU A 86 0.68 -5.19 7.80
C LEU A 86 1.58 -5.63 8.94
N ILE A 87 2.63 -6.42 8.66
CA ILE A 87 3.61 -6.83 9.67
C ILE A 87 4.39 -5.61 10.18
N LEU A 88 4.80 -4.70 9.29
CA LEU A 88 5.48 -3.45 9.68
C LEU A 88 4.57 -2.57 10.53
N ASP A 89 3.34 -2.32 10.09
CA ASP A 89 2.34 -1.53 10.82
C ASP A 89 2.08 -2.13 12.21
N PHE A 90 1.95 -3.46 12.30
CA PHE A 90 1.81 -4.17 13.57
C PHE A 90 3.04 -4.02 14.47
N THR A 91 4.25 -4.08 13.91
CA THR A 91 5.50 -3.88 14.66
C THR A 91 5.60 -2.45 15.21
N VAL A 92 5.20 -1.45 14.42
CA VAL A 92 5.16 -0.04 14.86
C VAL A 92 4.18 0.14 16.03
N MET A 93 3.01 -0.49 15.96
CA MET A 93 2.02 -0.46 17.05
C MET A 93 2.53 -1.08 18.35
N LEU A 94 3.33 -2.16 18.29
CA LEU A 94 3.88 -2.80 19.48
C LEU A 94 5.05 -2.03 20.11
N GLY A 95 5.72 -1.17 19.34
CA GLY A 95 6.87 -0.41 19.80
C GLY A 95 6.48 0.79 20.67
N GLN A 96 6.33 1.94 20.02
CA GLN A 96 6.05 3.25 20.64
C GLN A 96 5.18 4.15 19.75
N GLY A 97 4.69 3.65 18.59
CA GLY A 97 3.91 4.45 17.65
C GLY A 97 2.47 4.65 18.12
N GLU A 98 1.87 5.80 17.81
CA GLU A 98 0.44 5.98 18.05
C GLU A 98 -0.36 5.23 16.99
N TRP A 99 -1.50 4.66 17.39
CA TRP A 99 -2.40 3.95 16.47
C TRP A 99 -2.84 4.83 15.28
N SER A 100 -2.97 6.14 15.51
CA SER A 100 -3.28 7.12 14.45
C SER A 100 -2.27 7.10 13.32
N ASP A 101 -1.01 6.79 13.61
CA ASP A 101 0.12 6.95 12.68
C ASP A 101 0.08 5.90 11.56
N VAL A 102 -0.41 4.71 11.88
CA VAL A 102 -0.44 3.56 10.96
C VAL A 102 -1.85 3.11 10.60
N SER A 103 -2.89 3.62 11.27
CA SER A 103 -4.30 3.21 11.06
C SER A 103 -4.74 3.19 9.60
N ALA A 104 -4.41 4.24 8.82
CA ALA A 104 -4.79 4.34 7.42
C ALA A 104 -4.07 3.28 6.55
N SER A 105 -2.75 3.13 6.73
CA SER A 105 -1.96 2.09 6.03
C SER A 105 -2.46 0.70 6.40
N PHE A 106 -2.67 0.44 7.69
CA PHE A 106 -3.11 -0.85 8.18
C PHE A 106 -4.47 -1.25 7.59
N LEU A 107 -5.46 -0.35 7.65
CA LEU A 107 -6.79 -0.60 7.09
C LEU A 107 -6.74 -0.86 5.58
N VAL A 108 -6.00 -0.04 4.84
CA VAL A 108 -5.87 -0.20 3.38
C VAL A 108 -5.23 -1.55 3.04
N ASN A 109 -4.10 -1.90 3.66
CA ASN A 109 -3.43 -3.17 3.39
C ASN A 109 -4.25 -4.38 3.85
N ALA A 110 -4.97 -4.28 4.98
CA ALA A 110 -5.86 -5.34 5.46
C ALA A 110 -7.00 -5.60 4.47
N ILE A 111 -7.67 -4.53 4.01
CA ILE A 111 -8.75 -4.64 3.02
C ILE A 111 -8.21 -5.23 1.71
N ILE A 112 -7.05 -4.76 1.23
CA ILE A 112 -6.40 -5.30 0.02
C ILE A 112 -6.18 -6.81 0.17
N LEU A 113 -5.58 -7.25 1.27
CA LEU A 113 -5.24 -8.65 1.48
C LEU A 113 -6.49 -9.54 1.58
N ILE A 114 -7.50 -9.12 2.36
CA ILE A 114 -8.79 -9.83 2.45
C ILE A 114 -9.41 -9.97 1.05
N TYR A 115 -9.44 -8.88 0.29
CA TYR A 115 -10.05 -8.87 -1.03
C TYR A 115 -9.26 -9.70 -2.04
N ALA A 116 -7.93 -9.70 -1.96
CA ALA A 116 -7.05 -10.57 -2.75
C ALA A 116 -7.30 -12.06 -2.49
N MET A 117 -7.71 -12.44 -1.27
CA MET A 117 -7.98 -13.83 -0.91
C MET A 117 -9.34 -14.34 -1.41
N LEU A 118 -10.23 -13.46 -1.88
CA LEU A 118 -11.54 -13.85 -2.39
C LEU A 118 -11.43 -14.76 -3.63
N PRO A 119 -12.28 -15.80 -3.74
CA PRO A 119 -12.19 -16.78 -4.83
C PRO A 119 -12.41 -16.15 -6.21
N GLY A 120 -13.24 -15.11 -6.31
CA GLY A 120 -13.46 -14.37 -7.55
C GLY A 120 -12.21 -13.62 -8.04
N VAL A 121 -11.35 -13.17 -7.13
CA VAL A 121 -10.08 -12.51 -7.46
C VAL A 121 -9.02 -13.55 -7.83
N LYS A 122 -8.91 -14.65 -7.07
CA LYS A 122 -7.97 -15.74 -7.40
C LYS A 122 -8.21 -16.31 -8.80
N LYS A 123 -9.49 -16.51 -9.17
CA LYS A 123 -9.89 -16.91 -10.53
C LYS A 123 -9.52 -15.88 -11.59
N ALA A 124 -9.61 -14.58 -11.26
CA ALA A 124 -9.25 -13.51 -12.19
C ALA A 124 -7.75 -13.52 -12.56
N PHE A 125 -6.90 -13.98 -11.64
CA PHE A 125 -5.45 -14.06 -11.82
C PHE A 125 -4.95 -15.47 -12.18
N ASP A 126 -5.84 -16.43 -12.43
CA ASP A 126 -5.49 -17.82 -12.78
C ASP A 126 -4.69 -18.54 -11.69
N VAL A 127 -5.00 -18.24 -10.42
CA VAL A 127 -4.32 -18.78 -9.22
C VAL A 127 -5.10 -19.95 -8.59
N ALA A 128 -6.41 -20.07 -8.86
CA ALA A 128 -7.28 -21.15 -8.39
C ALA A 128 -8.59 -21.24 -9.18
#